data_AF-A0A358A1B5-F1
#
_entry.id   AF-A0A358A1B5-F1
#
_cell.length_a   1.000
_cell.length_b   1.000
_cell.length_c   1.000
_cell.angle_alpha   90.00
_cell.angle_beta   90.00
_cell.angle_gamma   90.00
#
_symmetry.space_group_name_H-M   'P 1'
#
loop_
_entity.id
_entity.type
_entity.pdbx_description
1 polymer ?
#
loop_
_entity_poly.entity_id
_entity_poly.type
_entity_poly.pdbx_seq_one_letter_code
_entity_poly.pdbx_strand_id
1 'polypeptide(L)'
;GVDEVLVVAERFQGGGLAGAQAGDYSIVYLRKVIGNEVQQLVLHHSTLQNLAPDEFGYLEAFRVPTVADLDGDGQMEIVTQGFYYEGSWTEMWEYVDNGQGEAVVALSVGCGV
;
A
#
# COMPACT_ATOMS: atom_id res chain seq x y z
N GLY A 1 13.93 -11.63 6.52
CA GLY A 1 13.63 -12.87 5.76
C GLY A 1 14.72 -13.06 4.72
N VAL A 2 14.85 -14.25 4.14
CA VAL A 2 15.91 -14.48 3.12
C VAL A 2 15.52 -14.02 1.72
N ASP A 3 14.25 -13.68 1.48
CA ASP A 3 13.77 -13.11 0.22
C ASP A 3 12.59 -12.16 0.50
N GLU A 4 12.82 -10.86 0.33
CA GLU A 4 11.83 -9.80 0.48
C GLU A 4 11.64 -9.06 -0.83
N VAL A 5 10.40 -8.95 -1.29
CA VAL A 5 10.03 -8.27 -2.53
C VAL A 5 8.88 -7.33 -2.24
N LEU A 6 9.14 -6.03 -2.38
CA LEU A 6 8.10 -5.02 -2.36
C LEU A 6 7.44 -4.95 -3.74
N VAL A 7 6.12 -5.14 -3.78
CA VAL A 7 5.33 -5.10 -5.01
C VAL A 7 4.45 -3.87 -4.98
N VAL A 8 4.56 -3.05 -6.02
CA VAL A 8 3.69 -1.89 -6.29
C VAL A 8 3.03 -2.13 -7.63
N ALA A 9 1.70 -2.20 -7.65
CA ALA A 9 0.92 -2.48 -8.85
C ALA A 9 -0.24 -1.50 -8.97
N GLU A 10 -0.40 -0.92 -10.15
CA GLU A 10 -1.50 -0.01 -10.42
C GLU A 10 -2.12 -0.22 -11.81
N ARG A 11 -3.39 0.15 -11.91
CA ARG A 11 -4.15 0.27 -13.14
C ARG A 11 -5.20 1.37 -12.96
N PHE A 12 -5.14 2.37 -13.82
CA PHE A 12 -6.14 3.44 -13.91
C PHE A 12 -6.60 3.60 -15.36
N GLN A 13 -7.88 3.32 -15.63
CA GLN A 13 -8.48 3.50 -16.95
C GLN A 13 -9.00 4.93 -17.10
N GLY A 14 -8.13 5.83 -17.59
CA GLY A 14 -8.50 7.12 -18.21
C GLY A 14 -9.17 8.19 -17.34
N GLY A 15 -9.99 7.82 -16.36
CA GLY A 15 -10.70 8.73 -15.46
C GLY A 15 -9.91 9.12 -14.20
N GLY A 16 -8.72 8.54 -13.98
CA GLY A 16 -7.90 8.84 -12.81
C GLY A 16 -8.56 8.38 -11.51
N LEU A 17 -8.27 9.08 -10.41
CA LEU A 17 -8.74 8.71 -9.06
C LEU A 17 -10.21 9.06 -8.81
N ALA A 18 -10.73 10.07 -9.51
CA ALA A 18 -12.14 10.46 -9.50
C ALA A 18 -12.70 10.24 -10.90
N GLY A 19 -13.40 9.13 -11.09
CA GLY A 19 -13.77 8.59 -12.39
C GLY A 19 -13.11 7.23 -12.68
N ALA A 20 -12.66 6.52 -11.63
CA ALA A 20 -12.10 5.18 -11.76
C ALA A 20 -13.12 4.21 -12.38
N GLN A 21 -12.64 3.22 -13.12
CA GLN A 21 -13.50 2.26 -13.82
C GLN A 21 -13.42 0.87 -13.19
N ALA A 22 -14.43 0.05 -13.45
CA ALA A 22 -14.40 -1.35 -13.05
C ALA A 22 -13.14 -2.05 -13.61
N GLY A 23 -12.37 -2.68 -12.73
CA GLY A 23 -11.07 -3.28 -13.00
C GLY A 23 -9.87 -2.41 -12.64
N ASP A 24 -10.06 -1.15 -12.22
CA ASP A 24 -8.97 -0.31 -11.72
C ASP A 24 -8.53 -0.72 -10.31
N TYR A 25 -7.23 -0.54 -10.04
CA TYR A 25 -6.63 -0.89 -8.76
C TYR A 25 -5.33 -0.14 -8.50
N SER A 26 -4.98 -0.07 -7.22
CA SER A 26 -3.69 0.37 -6.72
C SER A 26 -3.38 -0.47 -5.48
N ILE A 27 -2.27 -1.18 -5.48
CA ILE A 27 -1.91 -2.15 -4.43
C ILE A 27 -0.43 -2.05 -4.12
N VAL A 28 -0.10 -2.05 -2.83
CA VAL A 28 1.26 -2.19 -2.31
C VAL A 28 1.28 -3.33 -1.29
N TYR A 29 2.14 -4.31 -1.51
CA TYR A 29 2.36 -5.38 -0.53
C TYR A 29 3.82 -5.82 -0.49
N LEU A 30 4.27 -6.23 0.69
CA LEU A 30 5.56 -6.88 0.90
C LEU A 30 5.36 -8.40 0.82
N ARG A 31 6.04 -9.05 -0.14
CA ARG A 31 6.19 -10.50 -0.16
C ARG A 31 7.44 -10.88 0.62
N LYS A 32 7.30 -11.74 1.62
CA LYS A 32 8.40 -12.22 2.46
C LYS A 32 8.38 -13.74 2.54
N VAL A 33 9.55 -14.38 2.50
CA VAL A 33 9.69 -15.80 2.82
C VAL A 33 10.05 -15.95 4.31
N ILE A 34 9.21 -16.65 5.06
CA ILE A 34 9.40 -16.98 6.48
C ILE A 34 9.41 -18.50 6.62
N GLY A 35 10.57 -19.06 6.99
CA GLY A 35 10.78 -20.51 6.91
C GLY A 35 10.62 -21.00 5.47
N ASN A 36 9.64 -21.87 5.23
CA ASN A 36 9.28 -22.38 3.90
C ASN A 36 7.96 -21.77 3.36
N GLU A 37 7.40 -20.77 4.03
CA GLU A 37 6.14 -20.16 3.65
C GLU A 37 6.34 -18.78 3.04
N VAL A 38 5.57 -18.50 1.98
CA VAL A 38 5.49 -17.17 1.38
C VAL A 38 4.35 -16.42 2.06
N GLN A 39 4.70 -15.32 2.72
CA GLN A 39 3.74 -14.38 3.28
C GLN A 39 3.60 -13.15 2.40
N GLN A 40 2.38 -12.62 2.34
CA GLN A 40 2.06 -11.36 1.66
C GLN A 40 1.48 -10.41 2.70
N LEU A 41 2.26 -9.37 3.04
CA LEU A 41 1.87 -8.33 3.96
C LEU A 41 1.33 -7.16 3.13
N VAL A 42 0.02 -7.07 3.02
CA VAL A 42 -0.64 -5.98 2.29
C VAL A 42 -0.52 -4.70 3.10
N LEU A 43 0.18 -3.70 2.55
CA LEU A 43 0.33 -2.39 3.16
C LEU A 43 -0.84 -1.49 2.76
N HIS A 44 -1.15 -1.48 1.46
CA HIS A 44 -2.23 -0.70 0.90
C HIS A 44 -2.94 -1.47 -0.21
N HIS A 45 -4.26 -1.35 -0.28
CA HIS A 45 -5.02 -1.83 -1.44
C HIS A 45 -6.28 -1.00 -1.66
N SER A 46 -6.52 -0.65 -2.91
CA SER A 46 -7.74 0.00 -3.37
C SER A 46 -8.11 -0.64 -4.70
N THR A 47 -9.30 -1.20 -4.79
CA THR A 47 -9.74 -1.99 -5.94
C THR A 47 -11.19 -1.68 -6.24
N LEU A 48 -11.51 -1.44 -7.51
CA LEU A 48 -12.87 -1.25 -7.96
C LEU A 48 -13.25 -2.39 -8.91
N GLN A 49 -13.73 -3.52 -8.38
CA GLN A 49 -14.01 -4.70 -9.22
C GLN A 49 -15.27 -4.52 -10.08
N ASN A 50 -16.29 -3.87 -9.54
CA ASN A 50 -17.56 -3.61 -10.20
C ASN A 50 -17.95 -2.15 -9.95
N LEU A 51 -18.63 -1.54 -10.90
CA LEU A 51 -19.18 -0.19 -10.79
C LEU A 51 -20.56 -0.19 -11.44
N ALA A 52 -21.59 0.26 -10.72
CA ALA A 52 -22.92 0.36 -11.30
C ALA A 52 -22.95 1.45 -12.40
N PRO A 53 -23.84 1.36 -13.42
CA PRO A 53 -23.85 2.30 -14.56
C PRO A 53 -23.99 3.78 -14.18
N ASP A 54 -24.56 4.08 -13.01
CA ASP A 54 -24.82 5.43 -12.48
C ASP A 54 -23.96 5.78 -11.26
N GLU A 55 -23.02 4.91 -10.89
CA GLU A 55 -22.11 5.14 -9.77
C GLU A 55 -20.84 5.84 -10.23
N PHE A 56 -20.37 6.79 -9.42
CA PHE A 56 -19.10 7.45 -9.66
C PHE A 56 -17.97 6.65 -9.00
N GLY A 57 -17.00 6.20 -9.80
CA GLY A 57 -15.88 5.41 -9.29
C GLY A 57 -14.81 6.27 -8.62
N TYR A 58 -14.41 5.87 -7.42
CA TYR A 58 -13.32 6.48 -6.67
C TYR A 58 -12.26 5.42 -6.35
N LEU A 59 -10.99 5.81 -6.40
CA LEU A 59 -9.88 4.94 -6.04
C LEU A 59 -8.78 5.74 -5.34
N GLU A 60 -8.05 5.08 -4.45
CA GLU A 60 -6.87 5.64 -3.80
C GLU A 60 -5.62 5.19 -4.57
N ALA A 61 -4.71 6.11 -4.87
CA ALA A 61 -3.40 5.77 -5.42
C ALA A 61 -2.37 5.61 -4.31
N PHE A 62 -1.48 4.64 -4.47
CA PHE A 62 -0.39 4.38 -3.54
C PHE A 62 0.96 4.47 -4.24
N ARG A 63 1.94 5.02 -3.53
CA ARG A 63 3.35 5.13 -3.98
C ARG A 63 4.28 4.72 -2.86
N VAL A 64 5.47 4.26 -3.23
CA VAL A 64 6.55 3.96 -2.29
C VAL A 64 7.69 4.94 -2.58
N PRO A 65 7.75 6.09 -1.89
CA PRO A 65 8.86 7.04 -2.06
C PRO A 65 10.20 6.52 -1.56
N THR A 66 10.26 5.74 -0.48
CA THR A 66 11.52 5.27 0.10
C THR A 66 11.37 3.98 0.89
N VAL A 67 12.47 3.24 0.97
CA VAL A 67 12.70 2.13 1.90
C VAL A 67 14.05 2.41 2.56
N ALA A 68 14.05 2.63 3.87
CA ALA A 68 15.23 3.06 4.63
C ALA A 68 15.09 2.64 6.11
N ASP A 69 16.23 2.41 6.77
CA ASP A 69 16.32 2.35 8.23
C ASP A 69 16.17 3.78 8.77
N LEU A 70 14.96 4.11 9.25
CA LEU A 70 14.55 5.45 9.65
C LEU A 70 14.57 5.64 11.16
N ASP A 71 14.52 4.56 11.94
CA ASP A 71 14.60 4.61 13.40
C ASP A 71 15.96 4.17 13.97
N GLY A 72 16.83 3.60 13.15
CA GLY A 72 18.21 3.22 13.49
C GLY A 72 18.34 1.85 14.14
N ASP A 73 17.33 0.99 14.07
CA ASP A 73 17.36 -0.35 14.66
C ASP A 73 18.04 -1.41 13.76
N GLY A 74 18.32 -1.06 12.51
CA GLY A 74 18.94 -1.92 11.49
C GLY A 74 17.96 -2.76 10.69
N GLN A 75 16.66 -2.65 10.94
CA GLN A 75 15.58 -3.04 10.05
C GLN A 75 15.26 -1.88 9.09
N MET A 76 14.65 -2.19 7.94
CA MET A 76 14.24 -1.17 6.98
C MET A 76 12.75 -0.91 7.10
N GLU A 77 12.36 0.35 7.25
CA GLU A 77 10.97 0.78 7.16
C GLU A 77 10.59 1.07 5.72
N ILE A 78 9.30 0.91 5.42
CA ILE A 78 8.73 1.22 4.11
C ILE A 78 7.88 2.48 4.25
N VAL A 79 8.28 3.55 3.58
CA VAL A 79 7.43 4.75 3.50
C VAL A 79 6.50 4.60 2.31
N THR A 80 5.22 4.81 2.57
CA THR A 80 4.16 4.82 1.55
C THR A 80 3.48 6.18 1.53
N GLN A 81 2.94 6.55 0.38
CA GLN A 81 2.05 7.68 0.24
C GLN A 81 0.73 7.23 -0.38
N GLY A 82 -0.37 7.66 0.22
CA GLY A 82 -1.71 7.50 -0.30
C GLY A 82 -2.28 8.83 -0.78
N PHE A 83 -3.04 8.80 -1.87
CA PHE A 83 -3.70 9.97 -2.42
C PHE A 83 -5.10 9.61 -2.92
N TYR A 84 -6.06 10.48 -2.68
CA TYR A 84 -7.36 10.48 -3.33
C TYR A 84 -7.72 11.91 -3.76
N TYR A 85 -8.90 12.10 -4.35
CA TYR A 85 -9.27 13.37 -4.97
C TYR A 85 -9.31 14.57 -3.99
N GLU A 86 -9.47 14.32 -2.69
CA GLU A 86 -9.61 15.34 -1.65
C GLU A 86 -8.51 15.31 -0.58
N GLY A 87 -7.58 14.36 -0.66
CA GLY A 87 -6.62 14.16 0.42
C GLY A 87 -5.40 13.35 0.06
N SER A 88 -4.44 13.37 0.98
CA SER A 88 -3.19 12.63 0.87
C SER A 88 -2.62 12.36 2.24
N TRP A 89 -1.90 11.26 2.35
CA TRP A 89 -1.22 10.89 3.59
C TRP A 89 0.11 10.19 3.29
N THR A 90 0.97 10.15 4.30
CA THR A 90 2.25 9.46 4.30
C THR A 90 2.31 8.58 5.53
N GLU A 91 2.68 7.32 5.32
CA GLU A 91 2.82 6.32 6.38
C GLU A 91 4.20 5.68 6.33
N MET A 92 4.74 5.41 7.51
CA MET A 92 5.92 4.60 7.71
C MET A 92 5.51 3.24 8.27
N TRP A 93 5.86 2.18 7.56
CA TRP A 93 5.56 0.80 7.92
C TRP A 93 6.79 0.09 8.46
N GLU A 94 6.61 -0.64 9.55
CA GLU A 94 7.63 -1.47 10.21
C GLU A 94 7.19 -2.94 10.13
N TYR A 95 8.15 -3.87 9.99
CA TYR A 95 7.88 -5.30 10.09
C TYR A 95 8.16 -5.81 11.51
N VAL A 96 7.13 -6.32 12.17
CA VAL A 96 7.25 -6.85 13.53
C VAL A 96 7.17 -8.38 13.51
N ASP A 97 8.21 -9.02 14.04
CA ASP A 97 8.25 -10.48 14.20
C ASP A 97 7.67 -10.92 15.54
N ASN A 98 6.34 -10.97 15.62
CA ASN A 98 5.59 -11.50 16.77
C ASN A 98 5.33 -13.01 16.66
N GLY A 99 6.13 -13.75 15.87
CA GLY A 99 5.99 -15.18 15.60
C GLY A 99 5.12 -15.52 14.38
N GLN A 100 4.35 -14.57 13.86
CA GLN A 100 3.65 -14.69 12.57
C GLN A 100 4.15 -13.70 11.52
N GLY A 101 4.84 -12.62 11.92
CA GLY A 101 5.27 -11.54 11.03
C GLY A 101 4.09 -10.66 10.58
N GLU A 102 4.14 -9.38 10.92
CA GLU A 102 3.12 -8.41 10.50
C GLU A 102 3.77 -7.09 10.07
N ALA A 103 3.09 -6.34 9.20
CA ALA A 103 3.48 -4.97 8.88
C ALA A 103 2.56 -4.02 9.65
N VAL A 104 3.16 -3.12 10.44
CA VAL A 104 2.43 -2.16 11.28
C VAL A 104 2.75 -0.73 10.86
N VAL A 105 1.79 0.17 10.99
CA VAL A 105 2.01 1.60 10.76
C VAL A 105 2.64 2.19 12.03
N ALA A 106 3.91 2.56 11.95
CA ALA A 106 4.65 3.20 13.04
C ALA A 106 4.41 4.72 13.10
N LEU A 107 4.14 5.34 11.94
CA LEU A 107 3.80 6.77 11.82
C LEU A 107 2.82 6.99 10.68
N SER A 108 1.82 7.84 10.88
CA SER A 108 0.88 8.29 9.84
C SER A 108 0.63 9.79 9.97
N VAL A 109 0.73 10.51 8.86
CA VAL A 109 0.42 11.94 8.76
C VAL A 109 -0.33 12.22 7.45
N GLY A 110 -1.34 13.08 7.49
CA GLY A 110 -2.11 13.38 6.29
C GLY A 110 -3.22 14.39 6.49
N CYS A 111 -3.94 14.66 5.41
CA CYS A 111 -5.14 15.48 5.38
C CYS A 111 -6.13 14.96 4.33
N GLY A 112 -7.37 15.42 4.43
CA GLY A 112 -8.52 14.80 3.76
C GLY A 112 -9.36 14.06 4.79
N VAL A 113 -10.67 14.29 4.78
CA VAL A 113 -11.67 13.67 5.67
C VAL A 113 -12.51 12.65 4.91
#